data_AF-A0A8S3IM70-F1
#
_entry.id   AF-A0A8S3IM70-F1
#
_cell.length_a   1.000
_cell.length_b   1.000
_cell.length_c   1.000
_cell.angle_alpha   90.00
_cell.angle_beta   90.00
_cell.angle_gamma   90.00
#
_symmetry.space_group_name_H-M   'P 1'
#
loop_
_entity.id
_entity.type
_entity.pdbx_description
1 polymer ?
#
loop_
_entity_poly.entity_id
_entity_poly.type
_entity_poly.pdbx_seq_one_letter_code
_entity_poly.pdbx_strand_id
1 'polypeptide(L)'
;MFSVSFALTIRFLTIIGMIYTHSHVNVNAWDDGLSVAKNRLINFETIGGIAGNNSLSTCWANTLLLNQTFGSLQNGDTLLIPTNRTFWLMGGLYARGLSYVTIQIDGILKFSDNVFEWPRDPYTNQVFNCFYFEQLDHVTFTSSEISPNKGIIDGSGHFWWGVIQYVIIRGNRPQLFWIHNSTN
;
A
#
# COMPACT_ATOMS: atom_id res chain seq x y z
N MET A 1 -1.89 74.73 -38.61
CA MET A 1 -3.04 75.66 -38.56
C MET A 1 -3.39 75.84 -37.09
N PHE A 2 -3.12 77.04 -36.54
CA PHE A 2 -3.47 77.67 -35.24
C PHE A 2 -3.57 76.80 -33.94
N SER A 3 -3.43 77.26 -32.71
CA SER A 3 -2.80 78.38 -31.99
C SER A 3 -3.31 78.27 -30.54
N VAL A 4 -2.53 78.76 -29.58
CA VAL A 4 -2.88 79.25 -28.22
C VAL A 4 -3.34 78.29 -27.09
N SER A 5 -2.49 78.19 -26.07
CA SER A 5 -2.68 78.52 -24.63
C SER A 5 -4.09 78.56 -24.02
N PHE A 6 -4.25 78.07 -22.78
CA PHE A 6 -4.67 78.90 -21.61
C PHE A 6 -4.54 78.12 -20.28
N ALA A 7 -4.23 78.87 -19.22
CA ALA A 7 -4.04 78.45 -17.85
C ALA A 7 -5.36 78.22 -17.08
N LEU A 8 -5.23 77.80 -15.80
CA LEU A 8 -5.84 78.42 -14.61
C LEU A 8 -6.68 77.49 -13.69
N THR A 9 -6.11 77.24 -12.49
CA THR A 9 -6.71 77.36 -11.14
C THR A 9 -7.62 76.29 -10.51
N ILE A 10 -7.03 75.57 -9.54
CA ILE A 10 -7.36 75.42 -8.10
C ILE A 10 -8.83 75.65 -7.63
N ARG A 11 -9.41 74.67 -6.89
CA ARG A 11 -9.80 74.75 -5.44
C ARG A 11 -10.80 73.65 -5.03
N PHE A 12 -10.38 72.92 -3.99
CA PHE A 12 -11.12 72.37 -2.83
C PHE A 12 -12.51 71.71 -3.02
N LEU A 13 -12.61 70.46 -2.57
CA LEU A 13 -13.54 70.13 -1.49
C LEU A 13 -13.03 68.92 -0.67
N THR A 14 -12.85 69.15 0.62
CA THR A 14 -12.59 68.12 1.63
C THR A 14 -13.84 67.29 1.85
N ILE A 15 -13.75 65.96 1.74
CA ILE A 15 -14.69 65.05 2.39
C ILE A 15 -13.89 64.06 3.22
N ILE A 16 -14.14 64.12 4.53
CA ILE A 16 -13.63 63.23 5.57
C ILE A 16 -14.30 61.86 5.37
N GLY A 17 -13.50 60.84 5.08
CA GLY A 17 -13.93 59.45 5.00
C GLY A 17 -12.87 58.57 5.65
N MET A 18 -13.00 58.37 6.96
CA MET A 18 -12.16 57.51 7.79
C MET A 18 -12.38 56.05 7.36
N ILE A 19 -11.49 55.50 6.53
CA ILE A 19 -11.50 54.08 6.19
C ILE A 19 -10.72 53.34 7.29
N TYR A 20 -11.45 52.64 8.15
CA TYR A 20 -10.89 51.56 8.97
C TYR A 20 -10.46 50.44 8.03
N THR A 21 -9.15 50.29 7.79
CA THR A 21 -8.62 49.07 7.20
C THR A 21 -8.56 48.00 8.29
N HIS A 22 -9.51 47.06 8.23
CA HIS A 22 -9.50 45.84 9.03
C HIS A 22 -8.33 44.97 8.54
N SER A 23 -7.19 45.03 9.23
CA SER A 23 -6.09 44.11 9.00
C SER A 23 -6.52 42.74 9.49
N HIS A 24 -6.84 41.83 8.58
CA HIS A 24 -6.96 40.41 8.89
C HIS A 24 -5.61 39.90 9.39
N VAL A 25 -5.52 39.63 10.68
CA VAL A 25 -4.40 38.88 11.26
C VAL A 25 -4.51 37.44 10.75
N ASN A 26 -3.56 37.02 9.94
CA ASN A 26 -3.45 35.65 9.46
C ASN A 26 -2.90 34.80 10.60
N VAL A 27 -3.78 34.04 11.28
CA VAL A 27 -3.45 33.26 12.48
C VAL A 27 -2.77 31.91 12.22
N ASN A 28 -2.32 31.62 10.99
CA ASN A 28 -1.80 30.29 10.65
C ASN A 28 -0.29 30.26 10.34
N ALA A 29 0.51 31.10 11.01
CA ALA A 29 1.97 31.08 10.87
C ALA A 29 2.66 30.56 12.15
N TRP A 30 2.28 29.34 12.56
CA TRP A 30 3.04 28.51 13.49
C TRP A 30 2.91 27.07 13.01
N ASP A 31 3.61 26.75 11.93
CA ASP A 31 3.82 25.37 11.49
C ASP A 31 4.98 24.84 12.35
N ASP A 32 4.64 24.37 13.55
CA ASP A 32 5.58 23.68 14.43
C ASP A 32 6.07 22.44 13.68
N GLY A 33 7.35 22.43 13.30
CA GLY A 33 8.01 21.44 12.44
C GLY A 33 8.10 20.01 12.99
N LEU A 34 7.02 19.49 13.56
CA LEU A 34 6.77 18.08 13.82
C LEU A 34 5.80 17.60 12.74
N SER A 35 6.33 17.07 11.64
CA SER A 35 5.55 16.27 10.72
C SER A 35 5.01 15.07 11.49
N VAL A 36 3.77 15.14 11.98
CA VAL A 36 3.05 13.96 12.46
C VAL A 36 3.03 13.00 11.27
N ALA A 37 3.76 11.89 11.36
CA ALA A 37 3.74 10.87 10.33
C ALA A 37 2.28 10.46 10.14
N LYS A 38 1.69 10.87 9.01
CA LYS A 38 0.30 10.58 8.70
C LYS A 38 0.23 9.09 8.39
N ASN A 39 -0.50 8.32 9.19
CA ASN A 39 -0.82 6.93 8.90
C ASN A 39 -1.36 6.83 7.47
N ARG A 40 -0.65 6.09 6.61
CA ARG A 40 -1.00 6.00 5.19
C ARG A 40 -1.90 4.79 4.96
N LEU A 41 -2.96 5.01 4.20
CA LEU A 41 -3.72 3.91 3.61
C LEU A 41 -3.13 3.61 2.23
N ILE A 42 -2.44 2.49 2.11
CA ILE A 42 -1.80 2.03 0.87
C ILE A 42 -2.71 1.01 0.22
N ASN A 43 -3.50 1.45 -0.77
CA ASN A 43 -4.34 0.55 -1.57
C ASN A 43 -3.49 -0.15 -2.64
N PHE A 44 -3.41 -1.48 -2.57
CA PHE A 44 -2.57 -2.28 -3.45
C PHE A 44 -2.91 -2.11 -4.95
N GLU A 45 -4.18 -1.92 -5.30
CA GLU A 45 -4.59 -1.65 -6.68
C GLU A 45 -4.05 -0.29 -7.15
N THR A 46 -4.17 0.74 -6.32
CA THR A 46 -3.79 2.12 -6.66
C THR A 46 -2.28 2.27 -6.85
N ILE A 47 -1.46 1.47 -6.15
CA ILE A 47 0.00 1.47 -6.31
C ILE A 47 0.50 0.56 -7.44
N GLY A 48 -0.39 -0.04 -8.23
CA GLY A 48 -0.05 -0.77 -9.44
C GLY A 48 -0.33 -2.28 -9.41
N GLY A 49 -1.00 -2.79 -8.37
CA GLY A 49 -1.43 -4.18 -8.33
C GLY A 49 -2.41 -4.47 -9.48
N ILE A 50 -2.19 -5.56 -10.20
CA ILE A 50 -3.01 -5.95 -11.35
C ILE A 50 -3.99 -7.03 -10.91
N ALA A 51 -5.26 -6.66 -10.78
CA ALA A 51 -6.33 -7.57 -10.40
C ALA A 51 -6.87 -8.40 -11.57
N GLY A 52 -7.37 -9.61 -11.28
CA GLY A 52 -8.14 -10.44 -12.22
C GLY A 52 -7.32 -11.14 -13.32
N ASN A 53 -6.01 -10.95 -13.36
CA ASN A 53 -5.11 -11.55 -14.36
C ASN A 53 -4.17 -12.56 -13.71
N ASN A 54 -4.27 -13.83 -14.13
CA ASN A 54 -3.51 -14.96 -13.58
C ASN A 54 -2.30 -15.38 -14.44
N SER A 55 -1.92 -14.57 -15.43
CA SER A 55 -0.71 -14.84 -16.21
C SER A 55 0.54 -14.83 -15.31
N LEU A 56 1.51 -15.69 -15.61
CA LEU A 56 2.73 -15.85 -14.82
C LEU A 56 3.47 -14.52 -14.59
N SER A 57 3.56 -13.68 -15.63
CA SER A 57 4.18 -12.35 -15.53
C SER A 57 3.46 -11.45 -14.54
N THR A 58 2.12 -11.46 -14.52
CA THR A 58 1.32 -10.70 -13.54
C THR A 58 1.51 -11.23 -12.13
N CYS A 59 1.53 -12.56 -11.95
CA CYS A 59 1.78 -13.17 -10.63
C CYS A 59 3.11 -12.69 -10.06
N TRP A 60 4.18 -12.70 -10.85
CA TRP A 60 5.49 -12.19 -10.47
C TRP A 60 5.48 -10.68 -10.21
N ALA A 61 4.86 -9.89 -11.08
CA ALA A 61 4.78 -8.43 -10.92
C ALA A 61 4.07 -8.03 -9.62
N ASN A 62 2.92 -8.65 -9.32
CA ASN A 62 2.19 -8.42 -8.07
C ASN A 62 3.01 -8.85 -6.85
N THR A 63 3.71 -9.99 -6.93
CA THR A 63 4.56 -10.49 -5.84
C THR A 63 5.69 -9.52 -5.53
N LEU A 64 6.37 -9.02 -6.57
CA LEU A 64 7.43 -8.03 -6.43
C LEU A 64 6.91 -6.73 -5.82
N LEU A 65 5.78 -6.22 -6.34
CA LEU A 65 5.16 -5.00 -5.82
C LEU A 65 4.77 -5.15 -4.34
N LEU A 66 4.23 -6.31 -3.95
CA LEU A 66 3.81 -6.56 -2.58
C LEU A 66 5.03 -6.65 -1.62
N ASN A 67 6.12 -7.28 -2.03
CA ASN A 67 7.37 -7.30 -1.27
C ASN A 67 7.98 -5.89 -1.14
N GLN A 68 7.99 -5.09 -2.21
CA GLN A 68 8.42 -3.70 -2.16
C GLN A 68 7.53 -2.88 -1.22
N THR A 69 6.22 -3.14 -1.26
CA THR A 69 5.25 -2.48 -0.39
C THR A 69 5.54 -2.80 1.07
N PHE A 70 5.74 -4.08 1.43
CA PHE A 70 6.14 -4.48 2.78
C PHE A 70 7.40 -3.75 3.24
N GLY A 71 8.44 -3.67 2.40
CA GLY A 71 9.66 -2.94 2.75
C GLY A 71 9.50 -1.41 2.88
N SER A 72 8.37 -0.86 2.46
CA SER A 72 8.06 0.58 2.51
C SER A 72 7.08 0.98 3.61
N LEU A 73 6.46 0.00 4.29
CA LEU A 73 5.48 0.25 5.34
C LEU A 73 6.17 0.86 6.55
N GLN A 74 5.54 1.90 7.10
CA GLN A 74 5.97 2.62 8.29
C GLN A 74 4.98 2.38 9.42
N ASN A 75 5.40 2.65 10.66
CA ASN A 75 4.55 2.51 11.83
C ASN A 75 3.24 3.28 11.64
N GLY A 76 2.11 2.62 11.89
CA GLY A 76 0.76 3.18 11.73
C GLY A 76 0.16 3.02 10.32
N ASP A 77 0.92 2.55 9.33
CA ASP A 77 0.39 2.34 7.98
C ASP A 77 -0.60 1.17 7.91
N THR A 78 -1.54 1.28 6.97
CA THR A 78 -2.44 0.21 6.57
C THR A 78 -2.20 -0.15 5.10
N LEU A 79 -1.78 -1.38 4.84
CA LEU A 79 -1.85 -1.99 3.52
C LEU A 79 -3.25 -2.56 3.30
N LEU A 80 -3.94 -2.12 2.24
CA LEU A 80 -5.28 -2.56 1.88
C LEU A 80 -5.26 -3.38 0.58
N ILE A 81 -5.75 -4.62 0.66
CA ILE A 81 -6.19 -5.41 -0.49
C ILE A 81 -7.70 -5.19 -0.65
N PRO A 82 -8.15 -4.41 -1.64
CA PRO A 82 -9.54 -3.96 -1.72
C PRO A 82 -10.54 -5.08 -2.03
N THR A 83 -11.78 -4.91 -1.55
CA THR A 83 -12.93 -5.78 -1.80
C THR A 83 -13.18 -5.99 -3.29
N ASN A 84 -13.72 -7.16 -3.66
CA ASN A 84 -14.05 -7.54 -5.04
C ASN A 84 -12.86 -7.57 -6.02
N ARG A 85 -11.62 -7.54 -5.51
CA ARG A 85 -10.41 -7.72 -6.32
C ARG A 85 -9.75 -9.04 -6.00
N THR A 86 -9.21 -9.69 -7.03
CA THR A 86 -8.35 -10.87 -6.89
C THR A 86 -6.99 -10.55 -7.44
N PHE A 87 -5.96 -10.58 -6.60
CA PHE A 87 -4.58 -10.43 -7.03
C PHE A 87 -3.91 -11.79 -7.03
N TRP A 88 -3.40 -12.18 -8.20
CA TRP A 88 -2.65 -13.41 -8.35
C TRP A 88 -1.18 -13.18 -7.99
N LEU A 89 -0.60 -14.13 -7.27
CA LEU A 89 0.71 -14.04 -6.65
C LEU A 89 1.51 -15.32 -6.87
N MET A 90 2.83 -15.21 -6.87
CA MET A 90 3.76 -16.31 -6.64
C MET A 90 4.06 -16.42 -5.13
N GLY A 91 4.68 -17.53 -4.72
CA GLY A 91 5.24 -17.65 -3.37
C GLY A 91 6.41 -16.68 -3.13
N GLY A 92 7.01 -16.75 -1.95
CA GLY A 92 8.18 -15.94 -1.59
C GLY A 92 7.84 -14.51 -1.18
N LEU A 93 6.63 -14.27 -0.66
CA LEU A 93 6.34 -13.00 0.00
C LEU A 93 7.08 -12.96 1.34
N TYR A 94 7.88 -11.93 1.53
CA TYR A 94 8.73 -11.78 2.70
C TYR A 94 8.60 -10.38 3.28
N ALA A 95 8.38 -10.30 4.60
CA ALA A 95 8.55 -9.05 5.33
C ALA A 95 9.24 -9.30 6.66
N ARG A 96 10.06 -8.34 7.06
CA ARG A 96 10.80 -8.38 8.32
C ARG A 96 10.78 -7.04 9.02
N GLY A 97 10.67 -7.04 10.34
CA GLY A 97 10.82 -5.82 11.14
C GLY A 97 9.63 -4.85 11.05
N LEU A 98 8.46 -5.31 10.56
CA LEU A 98 7.27 -4.46 10.53
C LEU A 98 6.79 -4.22 11.96
N SER A 99 6.46 -2.98 12.28
CA SER A 99 6.01 -2.56 13.61
C SER A 99 4.74 -1.71 13.52
N TYR A 100 3.70 -2.02 14.30
CA TYR A 100 2.45 -1.25 14.34
C TYR A 100 1.77 -1.04 12.98
N VAL A 101 1.80 -2.06 12.11
CA VAL A 101 1.21 -2.02 10.76
C VAL A 101 -0.06 -2.84 10.70
N THR A 102 -1.04 -2.38 9.93
CA THR A 102 -2.22 -3.18 9.58
C THR A 102 -2.13 -3.69 8.14
N ILE A 103 -2.31 -5.00 7.97
CA ILE A 103 -2.46 -5.66 6.68
C ILE A 103 -3.92 -6.08 6.58
N GLN A 104 -4.71 -5.24 5.91
CA GLN A 104 -6.16 -5.42 5.72
C GLN A 104 -6.44 -6.08 4.37
N ILE A 105 -6.98 -7.29 4.43
CA ILE A 105 -7.31 -8.10 3.26
C ILE A 105 -8.84 -8.16 3.17
N ASP A 106 -9.42 -7.38 2.27
CA ASP A 106 -10.87 -7.38 2.00
C ASP A 106 -11.19 -8.05 0.66
N GLY A 107 -10.22 -8.07 -0.25
CA GLY A 107 -10.26 -8.85 -1.48
C GLY A 107 -9.71 -10.26 -1.34
N ILE A 108 -9.20 -10.78 -2.45
CA ILE A 108 -8.61 -12.11 -2.56
C ILE A 108 -7.14 -11.98 -2.95
N LEU A 109 -6.27 -12.57 -2.13
CA LEU A 109 -4.89 -12.89 -2.51
C LEU A 109 -4.85 -14.36 -2.90
N LYS A 110 -4.58 -14.65 -4.17
CA LYS A 110 -4.59 -16.01 -4.71
C LYS A 110 -3.21 -16.40 -5.21
N PHE A 111 -2.67 -17.48 -4.69
CA PHE A 111 -1.39 -18.00 -5.13
C PHE A 111 -1.53 -18.85 -6.40
N SER A 112 -0.55 -18.74 -7.30
CA SER A 112 -0.50 -19.50 -8.55
C SER A 112 -0.46 -21.01 -8.31
N ASP A 113 -1.10 -21.76 -9.19
CA ASP A 113 -1.07 -23.21 -9.26
C ASP A 113 0.14 -23.75 -10.06
N ASN A 114 0.97 -22.86 -10.63
CA ASN A 114 2.13 -23.25 -11.41
C ASN A 114 3.29 -23.70 -10.51
N VAL A 115 3.25 -24.97 -10.10
CA VAL A 115 4.24 -25.65 -9.26
C VAL A 115 5.66 -25.69 -9.85
N PHE A 116 5.80 -25.61 -11.17
CA PHE A 116 7.11 -25.66 -11.84
C PHE A 116 7.83 -24.32 -11.82
N GLU A 117 7.08 -23.22 -11.89
CA GLU A 117 7.58 -21.85 -11.81
C GLU A 117 7.60 -21.32 -10.37
N TRP A 118 7.16 -22.12 -9.40
CA TRP A 118 7.13 -21.73 -8.00
C TRP A 118 8.55 -21.42 -7.49
N PRO A 119 8.76 -20.30 -6.80
CA PRO A 119 10.09 -19.86 -6.46
C PRO A 119 10.73 -20.79 -5.41
N ARG A 120 12.02 -21.04 -5.60
CA ARG A 120 12.81 -21.97 -4.80
C ARG A 120 14.07 -21.31 -4.29
N ASP A 121 14.50 -21.75 -3.11
CA ASP A 121 15.83 -21.44 -2.61
C ASP A 121 16.89 -22.09 -3.52
N PRO A 122 17.86 -21.32 -4.05
CA PRO A 122 18.81 -21.82 -5.04
C PRO A 122 19.82 -22.80 -4.46
N TYR A 123 19.97 -22.88 -3.13
CA TYR A 123 20.97 -23.73 -2.46
C TYR A 123 20.37 -25.05 -1.98
N THR A 124 19.15 -25.00 -1.44
CA THR A 124 18.45 -26.15 -0.86
C THR A 124 17.39 -26.73 -1.80
N ASN A 125 17.05 -26.01 -2.87
CA ASN A 125 15.98 -26.32 -3.83
C ASN A 125 14.57 -26.44 -3.19
N GLN A 126 14.43 -25.97 -1.94
CA GLN A 126 13.16 -25.95 -1.24
C GLN A 126 12.27 -24.83 -1.80
N VAL A 127 10.99 -25.11 -1.96
CA VAL A 127 10.00 -24.09 -2.34
C VAL A 127 9.86 -23.05 -1.24
N PHE A 128 9.77 -21.78 -1.61
CA PHE A 128 9.43 -20.74 -0.65
C PHE A 128 7.97 -20.84 -0.23
N ASN A 129 7.69 -20.47 1.01
CA ASN A 129 6.31 -20.36 1.51
C ASN A 129 5.55 -19.26 0.77
N CYS A 130 4.23 -19.27 0.87
CA CYS A 130 3.39 -18.20 0.36
C CYS A 130 3.76 -16.88 1.04
N PHE A 131 3.57 -16.81 2.37
CA PHE A 131 4.03 -15.72 3.22
C PHE A 131 5.07 -16.21 4.23
N TYR A 132 6.16 -15.47 4.34
CA TYR A 132 7.13 -15.59 5.42
C TYR A 132 7.34 -14.24 6.10
N PHE A 133 7.02 -14.18 7.39
CA PHE A 133 7.14 -12.99 8.21
C PHE A 133 8.11 -13.25 9.36
N GLU A 134 8.99 -12.29 9.62
CA GLU A 134 9.99 -12.41 10.68
C GLU A 134 10.09 -11.13 11.50
N GLN A 135 10.26 -11.22 12.81
CA GLN A 135 10.49 -10.03 13.66
C GLN A 135 9.38 -8.99 13.50
N LEU A 136 8.12 -9.43 13.58
CA LEU A 136 6.98 -8.51 13.62
C LEU A 136 6.74 -8.03 15.04
N ASP A 137 6.32 -6.78 15.19
CA ASP A 137 5.89 -6.20 16.46
C ASP A 137 4.54 -5.50 16.29
N HIS A 138 3.50 -5.94 17.01
CA HIS A 138 2.16 -5.34 16.93
C HIS A 138 1.60 -5.21 15.50
N VAL A 139 1.80 -6.23 14.66
CA VAL A 139 1.26 -6.26 13.29
C VAL A 139 -0.11 -6.95 13.27
N THR A 140 -1.10 -6.29 12.68
CA THR A 140 -2.46 -6.82 12.58
C THR A 140 -2.74 -7.32 11.16
N PHE A 141 -3.15 -8.59 11.04
CA PHE A 141 -3.75 -9.13 9.82
C PHE A 141 -5.27 -9.20 10.01
N THR A 142 -6.03 -8.54 9.14
CA THR A 142 -7.48 -8.42 9.34
C THR A 142 -8.24 -8.34 8.02
N SER A 143 -9.57 -8.36 8.13
CA SER A 143 -10.50 -7.99 7.07
C SER A 143 -11.60 -7.14 7.72
N SER A 144 -11.95 -6.04 7.07
CA SER A 144 -13.08 -5.20 7.46
C SER A 144 -14.42 -5.78 6.98
N GLU A 145 -14.37 -6.68 6.00
CA GLU A 145 -15.53 -7.37 5.44
C GLU A 145 -16.03 -8.49 6.37
N ILE A 146 -17.35 -8.65 6.40
CA ILE A 146 -18.02 -9.71 7.17
C ILE A 146 -18.30 -10.93 6.29
N SER A 147 -18.32 -12.12 6.89
CA SER A 147 -18.71 -13.35 6.17
C SER A 147 -20.11 -13.20 5.54
N PRO A 148 -20.31 -13.66 4.29
CA PRO A 148 -19.41 -14.48 3.48
C PRO A 148 -18.37 -13.70 2.65
N ASN A 149 -18.34 -12.38 2.71
CA ASN A 149 -17.49 -11.52 1.86
C ASN A 149 -16.11 -11.22 2.49
N LYS A 150 -15.77 -11.87 3.60
CA LYS A 150 -14.48 -11.70 4.27
C LYS A 150 -13.34 -11.96 3.30
N GLY A 151 -12.28 -11.16 3.38
CA GLY A 151 -11.14 -11.34 2.50
C GLY A 151 -10.50 -12.73 2.61
N ILE A 152 -9.93 -13.18 1.50
CA ILE A 152 -9.49 -14.56 1.29
C ILE A 152 -8.00 -14.58 0.97
N ILE A 153 -7.28 -15.48 1.64
CA ILE A 153 -5.95 -15.91 1.21
C ILE A 153 -6.10 -17.35 0.70
N ASP A 154 -5.99 -17.52 -0.62
CA ASP A 154 -6.14 -18.81 -1.29
C ASP A 154 -4.77 -19.34 -1.72
N GLY A 155 -4.28 -20.38 -1.04
CA GLY A 155 -3.00 -21.01 -1.33
C GLY A 155 -2.98 -21.95 -2.54
N SER A 156 -4.12 -22.19 -3.21
CA SER A 156 -4.24 -23.14 -4.33
C SER A 156 -3.69 -24.55 -3.99
N GLY A 157 -3.89 -24.99 -2.74
CA GLY A 157 -3.24 -26.17 -2.17
C GLY A 157 -3.51 -27.49 -2.90
N HIS A 158 -4.63 -27.61 -3.62
CA HIS A 158 -4.99 -28.82 -4.36
C HIS A 158 -3.90 -29.26 -5.36
N PHE A 159 -3.24 -28.31 -6.03
CA PHE A 159 -2.17 -28.61 -7.00
C PHE A 159 -0.87 -29.12 -6.35
N TRP A 160 -0.74 -28.92 -5.04
CA TRP A 160 0.36 -29.40 -4.22
C TRP A 160 0.09 -30.77 -3.60
N TRP A 161 -1.13 -31.30 -3.74
CA TRP A 161 -1.56 -32.54 -3.10
C TRP A 161 -1.60 -33.67 -4.13
N GLY A 162 -0.66 -34.60 -4.02
CA GLY A 162 -0.64 -35.82 -4.85
C GLY A 162 0.67 -36.59 -4.73
N VAL A 163 0.59 -37.92 -4.83
CA VAL A 163 1.76 -38.82 -4.70
C VAL A 163 2.78 -38.56 -5.83
N ILE A 164 2.29 -38.32 -7.05
CA ILE A 164 3.14 -38.02 -8.21
C ILE A 164 3.81 -36.64 -8.01
N GLN A 165 3.05 -35.66 -7.55
CA GLN A 165 3.51 -34.31 -7.28
C GLN A 165 4.58 -34.29 -6.18
N TYR A 166 4.42 -35.12 -5.15
CA TYR A 166 5.44 -35.27 -4.09
C TYR A 166 6.79 -35.75 -4.64
N VAL A 167 6.78 -36.74 -5.54
CA VAL A 167 8.00 -37.28 -6.16
C VAL A 167 8.64 -36.27 -7.13
N ILE A 168 7.84 -35.46 -7.83
CA ILE A 168 8.31 -34.44 -8.77
C ILE A 168 8.86 -33.21 -8.05
N ILE A 169 8.18 -32.75 -7.00
CA ILE A 169 8.51 -31.51 -6.27
C ILE A 169 9.71 -31.71 -5.34
N ARG A 170 10.05 -32.97 -5.01
CA ARG A 170 11.23 -33.41 -4.23
C ARG A 170 11.49 -32.57 -2.97
N GLY A 171 10.44 -32.11 -2.31
CA GLY A 171 10.56 -31.15 -1.22
C GLY A 171 9.29 -31.00 -0.40
N ASN A 172 9.40 -30.17 0.66
CA ASN A 172 8.28 -29.78 1.49
C ASN A 172 7.32 -28.87 0.70
N ARG A 173 6.02 -28.94 1.00
CA ARG A 173 5.00 -28.09 0.40
C ARG A 173 5.12 -26.67 0.97
N PRO A 174 4.83 -25.62 0.18
CA PRO A 174 4.84 -24.26 0.70
C PRO A 174 3.78 -24.13 1.78
N GLN A 175 4.16 -23.53 2.91
CA GLN A 175 3.19 -23.16 3.95
C GLN A 175 2.47 -21.89 3.52
N LEU A 176 1.19 -21.76 3.86
CA LEU A 176 0.42 -20.58 3.50
C LEU A 176 0.90 -19.34 4.27
N PHE A 177 1.19 -19.51 5.56
CA PHE A 177 1.49 -18.43 6.47
C PHE A 177 2.50 -18.90 7.51
N TRP A 178 3.70 -18.32 7.51
CA TRP A 178 4.71 -18.60 8.51
C TRP A 178 5.20 -17.30 9.15
N ILE A 179 4.98 -17.16 10.46
CA ILE A 179 5.49 -16.06 11.28
C ILE A 179 6.56 -16.61 12.22
N HIS A 180 7.72 -15.96 12.29
CA HIS A 180 8.82 -16.36 13.15
C HIS A 180 9.33 -15.19 14.00
N ASN A 181 9.60 -15.45 15.28
CA ASN A 181 10.23 -14.51 16.21
C ASN A 181 9.50 -13.15 16.28
N SER A 182 8.20 -13.15 16.59
CA SER A 182 7.35 -11.95 16.58
C SER A 182 6.62 -11.76 17.91
N THR A 183 6.27 -10.51 18.23
CA THR A 183 5.61 -10.08 19.47
C THR A 183 4.37 -9.22 19.20
N ASN A 184 3.58 -9.04 20.25
CA ASN A 184 2.44 -8.12 20.33
C ASN A 184 2.36 -7.56 21.75
#